data_AF-A0A7W1M9M5-F1
#
_entry.id   AF-A0A7W1M9M5-F1
#
_cell.length_a   1.000
_cell.length_b   1.000
_cell.length_c   1.000
_cell.angle_alpha   90.00
_cell.angle_beta   90.00
_cell.angle_gamma   90.00
#
_symmetry.space_group_name_H-M   'P 1'
#
loop_
_entity.id
_entity.type
_entity.pdbx_description
1 polymer ?
#
loop_
_entity_poly.entity_id
_entity_poly.type
_entity_poly.pdbx_seq_one_letter_code
_entity_poly.pdbx_strand_id
1 'polypeptide(L)'
;MNIDYDTLFCLVDDFSKAFDPWYRKQLISDRKIKQNRNCHLHLSEILTILIAYHQSGMSCFKYFYIQAFRVHQQLFPGLVHYTRFVKLIKRAFPALVCLLKSLEGEVTECTDPQKLDHFF
;
A
#
# COMPACT_ATOMS: atom_id res chain seq x y z
N MET A 1 4.05 -18.26 9.70
CA MET A 1 5.13 -17.55 8.98
C MET A 1 5.53 -16.37 9.86
N ASN A 2 6.81 -16.22 10.21
CA ASN A 2 7.24 -15.03 10.96
C ASN A 2 7.39 -13.89 9.95
N ILE A 3 6.71 -12.76 10.17
CA ILE A 3 6.72 -11.63 9.25
C ILE A 3 7.91 -10.74 9.62
N ASP A 4 8.82 -10.53 8.67
CA ASP A 4 9.88 -9.54 8.81
C ASP A 4 9.32 -8.16 8.44
N TYR A 5 8.89 -7.42 9.47
CA TYR A 5 8.26 -6.10 9.30
C TYR A 5 9.23 -5.05 8.79
N ASP A 6 10.53 -5.15 9.10
CA ASP A 6 11.51 -4.14 8.71
C ASP A 6 11.77 -4.21 7.21
N THR A 7 12.07 -5.40 6.70
CA THR A 7 12.28 -5.62 5.25
C THR A 7 11.01 -5.30 4.46
N LEU A 8 9.84 -5.71 4.97
CA LEU A 8 8.56 -5.39 4.32
C LEU A 8 8.32 -3.87 4.28
N PHE A 9 8.55 -3.17 5.39
CA PHE A 9 8.33 -1.73 5.46
C PHE A 9 9.28 -0.98 4.53
N CYS A 10 10.58 -1.34 4.49
CA CYS A 10 11.55 -0.73 3.58
C CYS A 10 11.11 -0.86 2.11
N LEU A 11 10.75 -2.07 1.68
CA LEU A 11 10.27 -2.32 0.30
C LEU A 11 9.04 -1.46 -0.04
N VAL A 12 8.08 -1.42 0.88
CA VAL A 12 6.82 -0.70 0.68
C VAL A 12 7.03 0.83 0.71
N ASP A 13 7.95 1.31 1.54
CA ASP A 13 8.28 2.73 1.64
C ASP A 13 8.98 3.24 0.39
N ASP A 14 9.94 2.49 -0.15
CA ASP A 14 10.62 2.83 -1.41
C ASP A 14 9.66 2.83 -2.60
N PHE A 15 8.74 1.86 -2.67
CA PHE A 15 7.64 1.90 -3.62
C PHE A 15 6.77 3.16 -3.43
N SER A 16 6.40 3.49 -2.19
CA SER A 16 5.50 4.61 -1.90
C SER A 16 6.13 5.96 -2.28
N LYS A 17 7.44 6.13 -2.10
CA LYS A 17 8.20 7.32 -2.52
C LYS A 17 8.14 7.52 -4.04
N ALA A 18 8.21 6.44 -4.82
CA ALA A 18 8.08 6.50 -6.28
C ALA A 18 6.63 6.68 -6.74
N PHE A 19 5.69 6.01 -6.06
CA PHE A 19 4.27 5.99 -6.42
C PHE A 19 3.55 7.31 -6.14
N ASP A 20 3.74 7.92 -4.96
CA ASP A 20 2.97 9.09 -4.54
C ASP A 20 3.10 10.29 -5.51
N PRO A 21 4.29 10.69 -5.99
CA PRO A 21 4.44 11.76 -6.97
C PRO A 21 3.75 11.45 -8.31
N TRP A 22 3.87 10.21 -8.80
CA TRP A 22 3.22 9.78 -10.04
C TRP A 22 1.70 9.77 -9.89
N TYR A 23 1.19 9.20 -8.81
CA TYR A 23 -0.24 9.08 -8.53
C TYR A 23 -0.90 10.46 -8.35
N ARG A 24 -0.22 11.39 -7.66
CA ARG A 24 -0.68 12.78 -7.55
C ARG A 24 -0.79 13.47 -8.90
N LYS A 25 0.17 13.26 -9.83
CA LYS A 25 0.09 13.83 -11.18
C LYS A 25 -1.13 13.31 -11.95
N GLN A 26 -1.44 12.02 -11.84
CA GLN A 26 -2.65 11.42 -12.44
C GLN A 26 -3.93 12.01 -11.83
N LEU A 27 -3.93 12.30 -10.53
CA LEU A 27 -5.07 12.91 -9.83
C LEU A 27 -5.25 14.41 -10.07
N ILE A 28 -4.28 15.13 -10.64
CA ILE A 28 -4.38 16.58 -10.91
C ILE A 28 -5.19 16.85 -12.20
N SER A 29 -5.31 15.88 -13.12
CA SER A 29 -6.19 16.02 -14.30
C SER A 29 -7.67 16.02 -13.92
N ASP A 30 -8.03 15.27 -12.88
CA ASP A 30 -9.30 15.36 -12.18
C ASP A 30 -9.24 16.50 -11.14
N ARG A 31 -10.06 17.56 -11.25
CA ARG A 31 -10.09 18.69 -10.28
C ARG A 31 -10.56 18.31 -8.85
N LYS A 32 -10.07 17.23 -8.26
CA LYS A 32 -10.36 16.74 -6.90
C LYS A 32 -9.10 16.80 -6.03
N ILE A 33 -8.36 17.90 -6.07
CA ILE A 33 -7.28 18.12 -5.10
C ILE A 33 -7.90 18.49 -3.75
N LYS A 34 -8.23 17.46 -2.97
CA LYS A 34 -8.28 17.54 -1.50
C LYS A 34 -7.27 16.54 -0.94
N GLN A 35 -6.01 16.93 -0.96
CA GLN A 35 -4.97 16.36 -0.11
C GLN A 35 -4.42 17.45 0.80
N ASN A 36 -5.05 17.64 1.96
CA ASN A 36 -4.32 17.82 3.21
C ASN A 36 -5.31 17.66 4.39
N ARG A 37 -5.66 16.43 4.72
CA ARG A 37 -6.04 16.15 6.10
C ARG A 37 -4.92 15.27 6.58
N ASN A 38 -4.19 15.71 7.60
CA ASN A 38 -3.20 14.93 8.32
C ASN A 38 -3.80 13.55 8.61
N CYS A 39 -3.60 12.61 7.69
CA CYS A 39 -3.90 11.22 7.93
C CYS A 39 -2.71 10.79 8.76
N HIS A 40 -2.99 10.37 9.99
CA HIS A 40 -1.93 9.94 10.92
C HIS A 40 -1.17 8.71 10.40
N LEU A 41 -1.67 8.08 9.33
CA LEU A 41 -1.07 6.94 8.63
C LEU A 41 -0.67 7.35 7.21
N HIS A 42 0.59 7.13 6.89
CA HIS A 42 1.18 7.19 5.56
C HIS A 42 0.73 6.01 4.69
N LEU A 43 0.86 6.17 3.38
CA LEU A 43 0.50 5.13 2.41
C LEU A 43 1.32 3.85 2.65
N SER A 44 2.62 3.99 2.95
CA SER A 44 3.51 2.86 3.21
C SER A 44 3.08 2.05 4.43
N GLU A 45 2.66 2.71 5.51
CA GLU A 45 2.13 2.03 6.71
C GLU A 45 0.84 1.24 6.40
N ILE A 46 -0.07 1.82 5.62
CA ILE A 46 -1.34 1.15 5.24
C ILE A 46 -1.04 -0.12 4.43
N LEU A 47 -0.16 0.00 3.43
CA LEU A 47 0.22 -1.12 2.57
C LEU A 47 0.93 -2.23 3.35
N THR A 48 1.85 -1.85 4.25
CA THR A 48 2.55 -2.78 5.14
C THR A 48 1.58 -3.59 5.99
N ILE A 49 0.59 -2.94 6.62
CA ILE A 49 -0.44 -3.63 7.42
C ILE A 49 -1.26 -4.60 6.57
N LEU A 50 -1.61 -4.24 5.34
CA LEU A 50 -2.38 -5.09 4.44
C LEU A 50 -1.58 -6.32 4.00
N ILE A 51 -0.31 -6.15 3.61
CA ILE A 51 0.54 -7.27 3.20
C ILE A 51 0.83 -8.19 4.39
N ALA A 52 1.17 -7.62 5.55
CA ALA A 52 1.39 -8.39 6.77
C ALA A 52 0.13 -9.19 7.16
N TYR A 53 -1.06 -8.62 6.98
CA TYR A 53 -2.31 -9.37 7.18
C TYR A 53 -2.38 -10.60 6.26
N HIS A 54 -2.15 -10.42 4.97
CA HIS A 54 -2.17 -11.51 4.00
C HIS A 54 -1.14 -12.59 4.32
N GLN A 55 0.08 -12.21 4.71
CA GLN A 55 1.14 -13.15 5.11
C GLN A 55 0.85 -13.87 6.43
N SER A 56 0.07 -13.25 7.34
CA SER A 56 -0.28 -13.86 8.63
C SER A 56 -1.15 -15.11 8.49
N GLY A 57 -1.88 -15.26 7.37
CA GLY A 57 -2.81 -16.36 7.15
C GLY A 57 -4.08 -16.30 8.00
N MET A 58 -4.31 -15.22 8.75
CA MET A 58 -5.52 -15.06 9.56
C MET A 58 -6.75 -14.76 8.70
N SER A 59 -7.88 -15.37 9.03
CA SER A 59 -9.14 -15.16 8.31
C SER A 59 -9.85 -13.85 8.68
N CYS A 60 -9.56 -13.31 9.86
CA CYS A 60 -10.27 -12.15 10.43
C CYS A 60 -9.38 -10.91 10.48
N PHE A 61 -9.55 -10.01 9.51
CA PHE A 61 -8.78 -8.76 9.41
C PHE A 61 -8.86 -7.90 10.67
N LYS A 62 -10.06 -7.75 11.25
CA LYS A 62 -10.26 -6.97 12.48
C LYS A 62 -9.45 -7.52 13.66
N TYR A 63 -9.35 -8.84 13.78
CA TYR A 63 -8.60 -9.49 14.85
C TYR A 63 -7.10 -9.25 14.68
N PHE A 64 -6.57 -9.50 13.47
CA PHE A 64 -5.18 -9.17 13.12
C PHE A 64 -4.85 -7.71 13.41
N TYR A 65 -5.71 -6.79 13.00
CA TYR A 65 -5.49 -5.35 13.18
C TYR A 65 -5.35 -4.95 14.66
N ILE A 66 -6.21 -5.49 15.53
CA ILE A 66 -6.15 -5.23 16.97
C ILE A 66 -4.89 -5.86 17.57
N GLN A 67 -4.49 -7.04 17.11
CA GLN A 67 -3.29 -7.71 17.60
C GLN A 67 -2.01 -6.98 17.15
N ALA A 68 -1.94 -6.53 15.90
CA ALA A 68 -0.86 -5.69 15.40
C ALA A 68 -0.74 -4.39 16.20
N PHE A 69 -1.87 -3.77 16.58
CA PHE A 69 -1.88 -2.61 17.48
C PHE A 69 -1.37 -2.92 18.89
N ARG A 70 -1.35 -4.17 19.36
CA ARG A 70 -0.81 -4.50 20.69
C ARG A 70 0.68 -4.80 20.63
N VAL A 71 1.14 -5.46 19.56
CA VAL A 71 2.51 -5.95 19.45
C VAL A 71 3.45 -4.91 18.83
N HIS A 72 2.97 -4.11 17.88
CA HIS A 72 3.79 -3.24 17.03
C HIS A 72 3.44 -1.75 17.15
N GLN A 73 3.00 -1.27 18.32
CA GLN A 73 2.68 0.16 18.51
C GLN A 73 3.82 1.11 18.14
N GLN A 74 5.06 0.68 18.36
CA GLN A 74 6.24 1.49 18.07
C GLN A 74 6.45 1.68 16.56
N LEU A 75 6.09 0.69 15.74
CA LEU A 75 6.20 0.76 14.28
C LEU A 75 5.08 1.61 13.66
N PHE A 76 3.97 1.77 14.37
CA PHE A 76 2.79 2.46 13.85
C PHE A 76 2.19 3.44 14.89
N PRO A 77 2.92 4.50 15.26
CA PRO A 77 2.50 5.44 16.31
C PRO A 77 1.21 6.21 15.94
N GLY A 78 0.89 6.28 14.65
CA GLY A 78 -0.29 6.98 14.12
C GLY A 78 -1.53 6.10 13.89
N LEU A 79 -1.57 4.87 14.43
CA LEU A 79 -2.65 3.93 14.12
C LEU A 79 -4.03 4.52 14.44
N VAL A 80 -4.96 4.38 13.49
CA VAL A 80 -6.33 4.90 13.62
C VAL A 80 -7.29 3.80 14.06
N HIS A 81 -8.48 4.17 14.55
CA HIS A 81 -9.52 3.18 14.82
C HIS A 81 -9.87 2.36 13.56
N TYR A 82 -10.16 1.06 13.72
CA TYR A 82 -10.43 0.10 12.64
C TYR A 82 -11.38 0.65 11.55
N THR A 83 -12.50 1.25 11.93
CA THR A 83 -13.48 1.82 10.99
C THR A 83 -12.89 2.92 10.12
N ARG A 84 -11.97 3.73 10.67
CA ARG A 84 -11.23 4.76 9.92
C ARG A 84 -10.19 4.10 9.01
N PHE A 85 -9.52 3.05 9.49
CA PHE A 85 -8.57 2.29 8.68
C PHE A 85 -9.22 1.69 7.43
N VAL A 86 -10.40 1.06 7.55
CA VAL A 86 -11.12 0.51 6.39
C VAL A 86 -11.45 1.57 5.34
N LYS A 87 -11.73 2.82 5.75
CA LYS A 87 -11.91 3.94 4.81
C LYS A 87 -10.60 4.32 4.10
N LEU A 88 -9.46 4.21 4.78
CA LEU A 88 -8.15 4.45 4.19
C LEU A 88 -7.76 3.36 3.19
N ILE A 89 -8.10 2.09 3.45
CA ILE A 89 -7.86 0.99 2.50
C ILE A 89 -8.46 1.32 1.13
N LYS A 90 -9.69 1.82 1.08
CA LYS A 90 -10.36 2.20 -0.19
C LYS A 90 -9.56 3.23 -0.99
N ARG A 91 -8.85 4.12 -0.30
CA ARG A 91 -8.03 5.16 -0.90
C ARG A 91 -6.65 4.65 -1.32
N ALA A 92 -6.11 3.68 -0.57
CA ALA A 92 -4.83 3.02 -0.83
C ALA A 92 -4.94 1.84 -1.81
N PHE A 93 -6.15 1.41 -2.17
CA PHE A 93 -6.38 0.24 -3.02
C PHE A 93 -5.66 0.31 -4.38
N PRO A 94 -5.64 1.46 -5.11
CA PRO A 94 -4.86 1.55 -6.34
C PRO A 94 -3.36 1.32 -6.11
N ALA A 95 -2.81 1.87 -5.03
CA ALA A 95 -1.40 1.66 -4.67
C ALA A 95 -1.10 0.19 -4.34
N LEU A 96 -2.02 -0.49 -3.65
CA LEU A 96 -1.88 -1.92 -3.36
C LEU A 96 -1.83 -2.75 -4.64
N VAL A 97 -2.74 -2.49 -5.59
CA VAL A 97 -2.76 -3.21 -6.87
C VAL A 97 -1.47 -2.94 -7.65
N CYS A 98 -1.03 -1.69 -7.76
CA CYS A 98 0.22 -1.34 -8.43
C CYS A 98 1.45 -1.99 -7.75
N LEU A 99 1.48 -2.04 -6.42
CA LEU A 99 2.55 -2.71 -5.68
C LEU A 99 2.57 -4.21 -5.97
N LEU A 100 1.43 -4.88 -5.90
CA LEU A 100 1.33 -6.32 -6.22
C LEU A 100 1.73 -6.59 -7.67
N LYS A 101 1.33 -5.72 -8.60
CA LYS A 101 1.76 -5.79 -10.01
C LYS A 101 3.24 -5.53 -10.21
N SER A 102 3.86 -4.69 -9.40
CA SER A 102 5.32 -4.48 -9.43
C SER A 102 6.10 -5.65 -8.84
N LEU A 103 5.46 -6.48 -8.01
CA LEU A 103 6.05 -7.68 -7.41
C LEU A 103 5.83 -8.94 -8.25
N GLU A 104 4.77 -8.96 -9.07
CA GLU A 104 4.69 -9.85 -10.22
C GLU A 104 5.82 -9.43 -11.16
N GLY A 105 6.95 -10.15 -11.12
CA GLY A 105 8.14 -9.83 -11.91
C GLY A 105 7.79 -9.61 -13.38
N GLU A 106 8.60 -8.81 -14.08
CA GLU A 106 8.52 -8.78 -15.54
C GLU A 106 8.52 -10.23 -16.03
N VAL A 107 7.53 -10.56 -16.86
CA VAL A 107 7.67 -11.71 -17.73
C VAL A 107 8.95 -11.43 -18.51
N THR A 108 10.06 -12.07 -18.12
CA THR A 108 11.27 -12.16 -18.92
C THR A 108 10.94 -13.03 -20.13
N GLU A 109 10.13 -12.49 -21.03
CA GLU A 109 9.94 -12.99 -22.37
C GLU A 109 10.38 -11.82 -23.25
N CYS A 110 11.59 -11.93 -23.79
CA CYS A 110 12.11 -11.05 -24.84
C CYS A 110 11.04 -10.87 -25.92
N THR A 111 10.28 -9.78 -25.90
CA THR A 111 9.46 -9.41 -27.04
C THR A 111 9.33 -7.89 -27.13
N ASP A 112 10.12 -7.36 -28.05
CA ASP A 112 9.98 -6.15 -28.85
C ASP A 112 9.27 -4.88 -28.29
N PRO A 113 9.95 -3.71 -28.33
CA PRO A 113 9.45 -2.43 -27.80
C PRO A 113 8.36 -1.73 -28.65
N GLN A 114 7.51 -2.45 -29.39
CA GLN A 114 6.49 -1.83 -30.27
C GLN A 114 5.03 -1.95 -29.79
N LYS A 115 4.76 -2.36 -28.54
CA LYS A 115 3.38 -2.54 -28.07
C LYS A 115 3.01 -1.73 -26.83
N LEU A 116 3.33 -0.43 -26.84
CA LEU A 116 2.87 0.53 -25.82
C LEU A 116 1.71 1.45 -26.30
N ASP A 117 1.25 1.32 -27.55
CA ASP A 117 0.19 2.20 -28.08
C ASP A 117 -1.23 1.59 -28.09
N HIS A 118 -1.44 0.39 -27.54
CA HIS A 118 -2.76 -0.28 -27.60
C HIS A 118 -3.47 -0.38 -26.24
N PHE A 119 -3.03 0.38 -25.24
CA PHE A 119 -3.67 0.40 -23.91
C PHE A 119 -4.01 1.81 -23.40
N PHE A 120 -4.09 2.80 -24.29
CA PHE A 120 -4.77 4.09 -24.04
C PHE A 120 -6.01 4.22 -24.90
#